data_AF-A0A6M1M0Z4-F1
#
_entry.id   AF-A0A6M1M0Z4-F1
#
_cell.length_a   1.000
_cell.length_b   1.000
_cell.length_c   1.000
_cell.angle_alpha   90.00
_cell.angle_beta   90.00
_cell.angle_gamma   90.00
#
_symmetry.space_group_name_H-M   'P 1'
#
loop_
_entity.id
_entity.type
_entity.pdbx_description
1 polymer ?
#
loop_
_entity_poly.entity_id
_entity_poly.type
_entity_poly.pdbx_seq_one_letter_code
_entity_poly.pdbx_strand_id
1 'polypeptide(L)'
;MTAPDPILVAITAHRTAYDAFQVAPEGEASVLAEEAYREAGDALITTACTTAASALKLLDHLRWWLADEAEFAEAHQPTYGAAQVRVADLTVLACTCWPVEAVEADPIFPAITEAVSAEAAHSAALSDLDESNDAQMRRANAAADASSVAFEALTKVTPTTRAGLFALAEFYARESEEFEPMCAGGQYLQHLAAALKGSDSTALISGTSQAKHASNQRLVCLIPRTAVQAVSSARVQ
;
A
#
# COMPACT_ATOMS: atom_id res chain seq x y z
N MET A 1 10.37 27.53 13.35
CA MET A 1 9.11 27.14 12.69
C MET A 1 9.27 25.69 12.28
N THR A 2 8.43 24.78 12.76
CA THR A 2 8.41 23.38 12.33
C THR A 2 7.90 23.31 10.89
N ALA A 3 8.58 22.56 10.03
CA ALA A 3 8.13 22.35 8.66
C ALA A 3 6.75 21.65 8.65
N PRO A 4 5.84 22.00 7.73
CA PRO A 4 4.55 21.36 7.62
C PRO A 4 4.70 19.87 7.26
N ASP A 5 3.81 19.02 7.80
CA ASP A 5 3.84 17.59 7.52
C ASP A 5 3.59 17.37 6.01
N PRO A 6 4.54 16.75 5.27
CA PRO A 6 4.46 16.64 3.82
C PRO A 6 3.19 15.93 3.33
N ILE A 7 2.66 14.95 4.07
CA ILE A 7 1.42 14.29 3.64
C ILE A 7 0.20 15.19 3.77
N LEU A 8 0.16 16.09 4.76
CA LEU A 8 -0.94 17.06 4.88
C LEU A 8 -0.89 18.10 3.76
N VAL A 9 0.32 18.47 3.32
CA VAL A 9 0.52 19.32 2.14
C VAL A 9 0.02 18.59 0.89
N ALA A 10 0.37 17.32 0.71
CA ALA A 10 -0.08 16.51 -0.43
C ALA A 10 -1.61 16.32 -0.47
N ILE A 11 -2.25 16.04 0.69
CA ILE A 11 -3.72 15.97 0.81
C ILE A 11 -4.36 17.28 0.36
N THR A 12 -3.82 18.42 0.82
CA THR A 12 -4.33 19.74 0.47
C THR A 12 -4.17 20.02 -1.02
N ALA A 13 -3.01 19.69 -1.60
CA ALA A 13 -2.74 19.85 -3.02
C ALA A 13 -3.69 19.02 -3.88
N HIS A 14 -3.86 17.74 -3.55
CA HIS A 14 -4.78 16.85 -4.24
C HIS A 14 -6.22 17.34 -4.15
N ARG A 15 -6.69 17.75 -2.96
CA ARG A 15 -8.05 18.30 -2.81
C ARG A 15 -8.25 19.56 -3.64
N THR A 16 -7.26 20.45 -3.66
CA THR A 16 -7.31 21.68 -4.45
C THR A 16 -7.37 21.39 -5.95
N ALA A 17 -6.55 20.46 -6.43
CA ALA A 17 -6.53 20.08 -7.84
C ALA A 17 -7.83 19.36 -8.26
N TYR A 18 -8.37 18.51 -7.38
CA TYR A 18 -9.68 17.89 -7.56
C TYR A 18 -10.78 18.94 -7.73
N ASP A 19 -10.89 19.85 -6.77
CA ASP A 19 -11.93 20.89 -6.80
C ASP A 19 -11.79 21.80 -8.04
N ALA A 20 -10.56 22.06 -8.50
CA ALA A 20 -10.30 22.81 -9.73
C ALA A 20 -10.73 22.04 -10.99
N PHE A 21 -10.44 20.74 -11.07
CA PHE A 21 -10.86 19.88 -12.19
C PHE A 21 -12.38 19.80 -12.30
N GLN A 22 -13.10 19.65 -11.18
CA GLN A 22 -14.56 19.52 -11.17
C GLN A 22 -15.32 20.74 -11.74
N VAL A 23 -14.69 21.92 -11.74
CA VAL A 23 -15.31 23.17 -12.23
C VAL A 23 -14.63 23.73 -13.48
N ALA A 24 -13.64 23.02 -14.02
CA ALA A 24 -12.91 23.49 -15.20
C ALA A 24 -13.82 23.50 -16.44
N PRO A 25 -13.81 24.58 -17.24
CA PRO A 25 -14.58 24.61 -18.47
C PRO A 25 -14.00 23.62 -19.49
N GLU A 26 -14.87 23.06 -20.34
CA GLU A 26 -14.47 22.14 -21.40
C GLU A 26 -13.38 22.72 -22.31
N GLY A 27 -12.53 21.83 -22.83
CA GLY A 27 -11.40 22.17 -23.68
C GLY A 27 -10.09 22.20 -22.91
N GLU A 28 -9.17 23.08 -23.30
CA GLU A 28 -7.80 23.09 -22.78
C GLU A 28 -7.72 23.25 -21.25
N ALA A 29 -8.60 24.06 -20.65
CA ALA A 29 -8.63 24.25 -19.21
C ALA A 29 -8.97 22.95 -18.44
N SER A 30 -9.94 22.17 -18.94
CA SER A 30 -10.28 20.87 -18.34
C SER A 30 -9.13 19.86 -18.45
N VAL A 31 -8.41 19.84 -19.57
CA VAL A 31 -7.25 18.95 -19.78
C VAL A 31 -6.12 19.28 -18.80
N LEU A 32 -5.78 20.57 -18.65
CA LEU A 32 -4.74 21.01 -17.71
C LEU A 32 -5.12 20.77 -16.25
N ALA A 33 -6.39 20.97 -15.90
CA ALA A 33 -6.86 20.72 -14.54
C ALA A 33 -6.86 19.21 -14.22
N GLU A 34 -7.20 18.36 -15.19
CA GLU A 34 -7.09 16.90 -15.06
C GLU A 34 -5.64 16.45 -14.86
N GLU A 35 -4.70 17.01 -15.63
CA GLU A 35 -3.27 16.70 -15.51
C GLU A 35 -2.74 17.08 -14.13
N ALA A 36 -3.02 18.30 -13.66
CA ALA A 36 -2.62 18.74 -12.32
C ALA A 36 -3.25 17.89 -11.20
N TYR A 37 -4.50 17.46 -11.39
CA TYR A 37 -5.18 16.55 -10.47
C TYR A 37 -4.50 15.17 -10.43
N ARG A 38 -4.15 14.61 -11.59
CA ARG A 38 -3.44 13.33 -11.69
C ARG A 38 -2.05 13.39 -11.04
N GLU A 39 -1.28 14.44 -11.35
CA GLU A 39 0.04 14.67 -10.75
C GLU A 39 -0.05 14.79 -9.21
N ALA A 40 -1.05 15.51 -8.71
CA ALA A 40 -1.28 15.62 -7.28
C ALA A 40 -1.69 14.28 -6.65
N GLY A 41 -2.39 13.42 -7.40
CA GLY A 41 -2.73 12.05 -7.00
C GLY A 41 -1.50 11.17 -6.83
N ASP A 42 -0.62 11.17 -7.82
CA ASP A 42 0.62 10.39 -7.77
C ASP A 42 1.53 10.85 -6.63
N ALA A 43 1.65 12.16 -6.43
CA ALA A 43 2.38 12.74 -5.29
C ALA A 43 1.74 12.34 -3.94
N LEU A 44 0.40 12.36 -3.83
CA LEU A 44 -0.31 11.96 -2.63
C LEU A 44 -0.05 10.50 -2.24
N ILE A 45 -0.11 9.58 -3.20
CA ILE A 45 0.05 8.14 -2.95
C ILE A 45 1.49 7.78 -2.55
N THR A 46 2.46 8.47 -3.14
CA THR A 46 3.89 8.23 -2.88
C THR A 46 4.41 8.96 -1.64
N THR A 47 3.73 9.98 -1.16
CA THR A 47 4.17 10.73 0.02
C THR A 47 4.10 9.87 1.29
N ALA A 48 5.21 9.84 2.04
CA ALA A 48 5.31 9.12 3.30
C ALA A 48 4.53 9.84 4.42
N CYS A 49 3.85 9.06 5.27
CA CYS A 49 3.30 9.58 6.51
C CYS A 49 4.40 9.61 7.57
N THR A 50 4.64 10.78 8.15
CA THR A 50 5.66 10.94 9.20
C THR A 50 5.12 10.69 10.61
N THR A 51 3.79 10.61 10.77
CA THR A 51 3.13 10.37 12.05
C THR A 51 1.89 9.48 11.89
N ALA A 52 1.48 8.82 12.97
CA ALA A 52 0.23 8.05 13.00
C ALA A 52 -1.02 8.95 12.76
N ALA A 53 -0.99 10.18 13.27
CA ALA A 53 -2.08 11.14 13.05
C ALA A 53 -2.23 11.48 11.57
N SER A 54 -1.11 11.64 10.85
CA SER A 54 -1.15 11.97 9.43
C SER A 54 -1.44 10.76 8.54
N ALA A 55 -1.07 9.55 8.97
CA ALA A 55 -1.53 8.30 8.38
C ALA A 55 -3.06 8.13 8.44
N LEU A 56 -3.70 8.46 9.58
CA LEU A 56 -5.16 8.43 9.69
C LEU A 56 -5.83 9.47 8.79
N LYS A 57 -5.24 10.67 8.66
CA LYS A 57 -5.75 11.70 7.74
C LYS A 57 -5.67 11.26 6.28
N LEU A 58 -4.58 10.59 5.90
CA LEU A 58 -4.45 10.01 4.57
C LEU A 58 -5.51 8.91 4.34
N LEU A 59 -5.71 8.03 5.33
CA LEU A 59 -6.71 6.96 5.24
C LEU A 59 -8.13 7.51 5.01
N ASP A 60 -8.53 8.52 5.78
CA ASP A 60 -9.84 9.16 5.62
C ASP A 60 -9.99 9.80 4.23
N HIS A 61 -8.95 10.51 3.77
CA HIS A 61 -8.95 11.16 2.46
C HIS A 61 -9.04 10.17 1.30
N LEU A 62 -8.24 9.10 1.32
CA LEU A 62 -8.26 8.08 0.27
C LEU A 62 -9.58 7.30 0.26
N ARG A 63 -10.19 7.03 1.41
CA ARG A 63 -11.52 6.40 1.48
C ARG A 63 -12.61 7.28 0.88
N TRP A 64 -12.57 8.59 1.13
CA TRP A 64 -13.46 9.53 0.46
C TRP A 64 -13.26 9.45 -1.06
N TRP A 65 -12.02 9.63 -1.51
CA TRP A 65 -11.69 9.70 -2.93
C TRP A 65 -12.06 8.44 -3.70
N LEU A 66 -11.72 7.26 -3.17
CA LEU A 66 -12.07 5.97 -3.78
C LEU A 66 -13.58 5.77 -3.90
N ALA A 67 -14.36 6.27 -2.94
CA ALA A 67 -15.81 6.18 -2.98
C ALA A 67 -16.43 7.15 -3.98
N ASP A 68 -15.91 8.38 -4.08
CA ASP A 68 -16.39 9.41 -5.00
C ASP A 68 -16.07 9.05 -6.46
N GLU A 69 -14.86 8.53 -6.71
CA GLU A 69 -14.36 8.24 -8.05
C GLU A 69 -14.55 6.78 -8.49
N ALA A 70 -15.39 6.01 -7.78
CA ALA A 70 -15.58 4.59 -8.05
C ALA A 70 -16.10 4.30 -9.47
N GLU A 71 -16.96 5.16 -10.01
CA GLU A 71 -17.48 5.02 -11.38
C GLU A 71 -16.38 5.24 -12.44
N PHE A 72 -15.33 5.99 -12.10
CA PHE A 72 -14.23 6.35 -12.99
C PHE A 72 -12.94 5.57 -12.69
N ALA A 73 -13.03 4.49 -11.93
CA ALA A 73 -11.86 3.75 -11.43
C ALA A 73 -10.91 3.26 -12.55
N GLU A 74 -11.42 2.92 -13.73
CA GLU A 74 -10.60 2.52 -14.88
C GLU A 74 -9.81 3.69 -15.46
N ALA A 75 -10.39 4.88 -15.52
CA ALA A 75 -9.74 6.09 -16.04
C ALA A 75 -8.63 6.61 -15.13
N HIS A 76 -8.73 6.33 -13.83
CA HIS A 76 -7.76 6.74 -12.81
C HIS A 76 -6.64 5.72 -12.57
N GLN A 77 -6.53 4.66 -13.39
CA GLN A 77 -5.39 3.73 -13.27
C GLN A 77 -4.10 4.40 -13.77
N PRO A 78 -2.94 4.15 -13.11
CA PRO A 78 -2.72 3.19 -12.02
C PRO A 78 -2.99 3.75 -10.60
N THR A 79 -3.19 5.07 -10.45
CA THR A 79 -3.29 5.78 -9.18
C THR A 79 -4.44 5.24 -8.31
N TYR A 80 -5.57 4.88 -8.91
CA TYR A 80 -6.71 4.29 -8.19
C TYR A 80 -6.38 2.94 -7.54
N GLY A 81 -5.70 2.04 -8.26
CA GLY A 81 -5.23 0.77 -7.71
C GLY A 81 -4.23 0.98 -6.57
N ALA A 82 -3.30 1.91 -6.73
CA ALA A 82 -2.32 2.22 -5.69
C ALA A 82 -2.98 2.82 -4.43
N ALA A 83 -4.02 3.63 -4.58
CA ALA A 83 -4.82 4.13 -3.46
C ALA A 83 -5.56 3.02 -2.69
N GLN A 84 -6.10 2.01 -3.39
CA GLN A 84 -6.74 0.86 -2.75
C GLN A 84 -5.75 0.07 -1.88
N VAL A 85 -4.54 -0.19 -2.40
CA VAL A 85 -3.45 -0.83 -1.64
C VAL A 85 -3.11 0.01 -0.41
N ARG A 86 -2.92 1.33 -0.60
CA ARG A 86 -2.58 2.24 0.50
C ARG A 86 -3.67 2.28 1.59
N VAL A 87 -4.94 2.23 1.23
CA VAL A 87 -6.06 2.13 2.19
C VAL A 87 -6.03 0.80 2.95
N ALA A 88 -5.71 -0.31 2.29
CA ALA A 88 -5.58 -1.61 2.95
C ALA A 88 -4.45 -1.58 4.00
N ASP A 89 -3.27 -1.10 3.63
CA ASP A 89 -2.11 -0.98 4.52
C ASP A 89 -2.40 -0.10 5.74
N LEU A 90 -2.95 1.09 5.49
CA LEU A 90 -3.30 2.04 6.54
C LEU A 90 -4.41 1.51 7.45
N THR A 91 -5.35 0.73 6.92
CA THR A 91 -6.40 0.08 7.71
C THR A 91 -5.80 -0.98 8.64
N VAL A 92 -4.88 -1.80 8.15
CA VAL A 92 -4.17 -2.80 8.97
C VAL A 92 -3.36 -2.10 10.07
N LEU A 93 -2.68 -1.00 9.76
CA LEU A 93 -1.91 -0.22 10.74
C LEU A 93 -2.79 0.47 11.78
N ALA A 94 -3.99 0.95 11.40
CA ALA A 94 -4.94 1.59 12.30
C ALA A 94 -5.69 0.60 13.20
N CYS A 95 -5.90 -0.63 12.73
CA CYS A 95 -6.39 -1.73 13.54
C CYS A 95 -5.26 -2.19 14.47
N THR A 96 -5.26 -1.70 15.70
CA THR A 96 -4.30 -1.96 16.80
C THR A 96 -4.15 -3.44 17.23
N CYS A 97 -4.56 -4.40 16.40
CA CYS A 97 -4.50 -5.83 16.65
C CYS A 97 -3.13 -6.47 16.35
N TRP A 98 -2.07 -5.69 16.14
CA TRP A 98 -0.73 -6.25 16.09
C TRP A 98 -0.25 -6.60 17.51
N PRO A 99 0.13 -7.85 17.80
CA PRO A 99 0.63 -8.21 19.13
C PRO A 99 1.87 -7.38 19.44
N VAL A 100 1.77 -6.59 20.51
CA VAL A 100 2.90 -5.87 21.10
C VAL A 100 3.80 -6.91 21.74
N GLU A 101 5.03 -7.01 21.23
CA GLU A 101 6.14 -7.82 21.74
C GLU A 101 5.77 -9.27 22.09
N ALA A 102 5.90 -10.17 21.11
CA ALA A 102 6.18 -11.55 21.44
C ALA A 102 7.54 -11.60 22.17
N VAL A 103 7.59 -12.23 23.34
CA VAL A 103 8.81 -12.41 24.17
C VAL A 103 9.84 -13.30 23.45
N GLU A 104 9.43 -14.03 22.42
CA GLU A 104 10.30 -14.84 21.56
C GLU A 104 10.76 -14.05 20.32
N ALA A 105 12.01 -14.28 19.91
CA ALA A 105 12.58 -13.68 18.71
C ALA A 105 11.73 -14.05 17.47
N ASP A 106 11.46 -13.07 16.61
CA ASP A 106 10.67 -13.28 15.40
C ASP A 106 11.33 -14.32 14.49
N PRO A 107 10.62 -15.40 14.09
CA PRO A 107 11.19 -16.46 13.26
C PRO A 107 11.65 -15.98 11.88
N ILE A 108 11.23 -14.79 11.43
CA ILE A 108 11.64 -14.27 10.12
C ILE A 108 13.11 -13.85 10.07
N PHE A 109 13.68 -13.37 11.18
CA PHE A 109 15.08 -12.94 11.19
C PHE A 109 16.09 -14.05 10.88
N PRO A 110 16.03 -15.24 11.54
CA PRO A 110 16.92 -16.34 11.18
C PRO A 110 16.65 -16.83 9.74
N ALA A 111 15.40 -16.80 9.26
CA ALA A 111 15.07 -17.19 7.89
C ALA A 111 15.69 -16.24 6.84
N ILE A 112 15.61 -14.92 7.06
CA ILE A 112 16.26 -13.92 6.20
C ILE A 112 17.77 -14.11 6.21
N THR A 113 18.36 -14.35 7.39
CA THR A 113 19.82 -14.54 7.54
C THR A 113 20.29 -15.77 6.75
N GLU A 114 19.55 -16.87 6.83
CA GLU A 114 19.85 -18.10 6.07
C GLU A 114 19.75 -17.87 4.55
N ALA A 115 18.70 -17.21 4.08
CA ALA A 115 18.52 -16.89 2.66
C ALA A 115 19.68 -16.03 2.12
N VAL A 116 20.02 -14.94 2.82
CA VAL A 116 21.15 -14.07 2.45
C VAL A 116 22.48 -14.83 2.47
N SER A 117 22.71 -15.70 3.46
CA SER A 117 23.95 -16.48 3.54
C SER A 117 24.05 -17.51 2.40
N ALA A 118 22.95 -18.17 2.06
CA ALA A 118 22.92 -19.17 0.99
C ALA A 118 23.11 -18.53 -0.39
N GLU A 119 22.50 -17.37 -0.63
CA GLU A 119 22.72 -16.59 -1.84
C GLU A 119 24.16 -16.08 -1.95
N ALA A 120 24.73 -15.52 -0.88
CA ALA A 120 26.12 -15.09 -0.88
C ALA A 120 27.09 -16.24 -1.18
N ALA A 121 26.80 -17.45 -0.66
CA ALA A 121 27.58 -18.65 -0.97
C ALA A 121 27.45 -19.08 -2.44
N HIS A 122 26.25 -18.95 -3.02
CA HIS A 122 26.03 -19.19 -4.45
C HIS A 122 26.79 -18.20 -5.32
N SER A 123 26.67 -16.90 -5.07
CA SER A 123 27.41 -15.86 -5.78
C SER A 123 28.93 -16.06 -5.66
N ALA A 124 29.43 -16.46 -4.49
CA ALA A 124 30.84 -16.79 -4.31
C ALA A 124 31.27 -18.06 -5.07
N ALA A 125 30.38 -19.05 -5.23
CA ALA A 125 30.65 -20.26 -6.00
C ALA A 125 30.65 -20.01 -7.52
N LEU A 126 29.94 -18.98 -7.97
CA LEU A 126 29.95 -18.51 -9.37
C LEU A 126 31.15 -17.60 -9.67
N SER A 127 31.68 -16.89 -8.66
CA SER A 127 32.90 -16.09 -8.80
C SER A 127 34.07 -17.00 -9.19
N ASP A 128 34.67 -16.74 -10.36
CA ASP A 128 35.78 -17.51 -10.93
C ASP A 128 35.46 -18.98 -11.29
N LEU A 129 34.17 -19.29 -11.52
CA LEU A 129 33.74 -20.61 -11.95
C LEU A 129 34.34 -21.00 -13.30
N ASP A 130 35.11 -22.09 -13.31
CA ASP A 130 35.51 -22.78 -14.53
C ASP A 130 34.46 -23.83 -14.89
N GLU A 131 33.65 -23.54 -15.91
CA GLU A 131 32.58 -24.42 -16.39
C GLU A 131 33.11 -25.78 -16.91
N SER A 132 34.38 -25.86 -17.28
CA SER A 132 35.01 -27.12 -17.69
C SER A 132 35.47 -27.99 -16.51
N ASN A 133 35.38 -27.47 -15.28
CA ASN A 133 35.76 -28.17 -14.06
C ASN A 133 34.54 -28.76 -13.34
N ASP A 134 34.32 -30.07 -13.52
CA ASP A 134 33.21 -30.82 -12.93
C ASP A 134 33.08 -30.68 -11.40
N ALA A 135 34.18 -30.46 -10.68
CA ALA A 135 34.14 -30.28 -9.23
C ALA A 135 33.65 -28.88 -8.84
N GLN A 136 34.00 -27.86 -9.63
CA GLN A 136 33.48 -26.50 -9.42
C GLN A 136 32.01 -26.42 -9.80
N MET A 137 31.62 -26.99 -10.95
CA MET A 137 30.22 -27.07 -11.38
C MET A 137 29.33 -27.75 -10.34
N ARG A 138 29.77 -28.87 -9.74
CA ARG A 138 29.01 -29.53 -8.67
C ARG A 138 28.86 -28.67 -7.42
N ARG A 139 29.87 -27.88 -7.05
CA ARG A 139 29.78 -26.96 -5.91
C ARG A 139 28.83 -25.79 -6.19
N ALA A 140 28.91 -25.21 -7.38
CA ALA A 140 28.01 -24.15 -7.82
C ALA A 140 26.55 -24.62 -7.82
N ASN A 141 26.27 -25.80 -8.39
CA ASN A 141 24.93 -26.40 -8.37
C ASN A 141 24.42 -26.66 -6.95
N ALA A 142 25.25 -27.22 -6.07
CA ALA A 142 24.86 -27.44 -4.68
C ALA A 142 24.58 -26.14 -3.92
N ALA A 143 25.32 -25.06 -4.22
CA ALA A 143 25.07 -23.74 -3.66
C ALA A 143 23.78 -23.11 -4.20
N ALA A 144 23.49 -23.30 -5.49
CA ALA A 144 22.23 -22.89 -6.12
C ALA A 144 21.02 -23.61 -5.52
N ASP A 145 21.12 -24.93 -5.30
CA ASP A 145 20.10 -25.73 -4.64
C ASP A 145 19.87 -25.24 -3.20
N ALA A 146 20.94 -24.98 -2.44
CA ALA A 146 20.86 -24.47 -1.08
C ALA A 146 20.20 -23.08 -1.02
N SER A 147 20.56 -22.17 -1.94
CA SER A 147 19.92 -20.85 -2.07
C SER A 147 18.43 -20.96 -2.37
N SER A 148 18.05 -21.84 -3.31
CA SER A 148 16.64 -22.11 -3.66
C SER A 148 15.85 -22.65 -2.47
N VAL A 149 16.40 -23.61 -1.73
CA VAL A 149 15.77 -24.19 -0.53
C VAL A 149 15.61 -23.14 0.57
N ALA A 150 16.62 -22.30 0.81
CA ALA A 150 16.56 -21.25 1.81
C ALA A 150 15.50 -20.19 1.48
N PHE A 151 15.40 -19.79 0.21
CA PHE A 151 14.37 -18.85 -0.24
C PHE A 151 12.97 -19.46 -0.14
N GLU A 152 12.78 -20.72 -0.55
CA GLU A 152 11.50 -21.42 -0.39
C GLU A 152 11.10 -21.51 1.10
N ALA A 153 12.06 -21.79 1.99
CA ALA A 153 11.81 -21.80 3.43
C ALA A 153 11.41 -20.41 3.94
N LEU A 154 12.09 -19.34 3.52
CA LEU A 154 11.76 -17.96 3.87
C LEU A 154 10.32 -17.60 3.49
N THR A 155 9.85 -17.96 2.29
CA THR A 155 8.47 -17.66 1.84
C THR A 155 7.38 -18.34 2.68
N LYS A 156 7.73 -19.37 3.47
CA LYS A 156 6.81 -20.09 4.36
C LYS A 156 6.79 -19.51 5.78
N VAL A 157 7.73 -18.63 6.13
CA VAL A 157 7.80 -18.03 7.46
C VAL A 157 6.95 -16.76 7.50
N THR A 158 6.01 -16.72 8.44
CA THR A 158 5.20 -15.52 8.69
C THR A 158 5.84 -14.71 9.81
N PRO A 159 6.15 -13.42 9.60
CA PRO A 159 6.60 -12.55 10.67
C PRO A 159 5.58 -12.47 11.80
N THR A 160 6.03 -12.60 13.05
CA THR A 160 5.15 -12.52 14.23
C THR A 160 5.23 -11.16 14.94
N THR A 161 6.20 -10.34 14.56
CA THR A 161 6.46 -9.01 15.10
C THR A 161 6.47 -7.98 13.98
N ARG A 162 6.25 -6.72 14.36
CA ARG A 162 6.30 -5.60 13.42
C ARG A 162 7.71 -5.40 12.87
N ALA A 163 8.73 -5.55 13.71
CA ALA A 163 10.13 -5.47 13.32
C ALA A 163 10.49 -6.55 12.29
N GLY A 164 9.94 -7.76 12.45
CA GLY A 164 10.10 -8.83 11.47
C GLY A 164 9.39 -8.55 10.14
N LEU A 165 8.17 -8.01 10.17
CA LEU A 165 7.46 -7.63 8.94
C LEU A 165 8.23 -6.52 8.19
N PHE A 166 8.76 -5.56 8.91
CA PHE A 166 9.63 -4.52 8.35
C PHE A 166 10.87 -5.12 7.69
N ALA A 167 11.58 -6.00 8.38
CA ALA A 167 12.78 -6.67 7.86
C ALA A 167 12.48 -7.50 6.60
N LEU A 168 11.33 -8.19 6.56
CA LEU A 168 10.89 -8.94 5.38
C LEU A 168 10.59 -8.03 4.19
N ALA A 169 9.91 -6.90 4.44
CA ALA A 169 9.63 -5.92 3.40
C ALA A 169 10.93 -5.32 2.84
N GLU A 170 11.89 -4.94 3.68
CA GLU A 170 13.21 -4.46 3.22
C GLU A 170 13.96 -5.52 2.41
N PHE A 171 13.93 -6.78 2.87
CA PHE A 171 14.55 -7.90 2.16
C PHE A 171 13.97 -8.02 0.74
N TYR A 172 12.64 -8.20 0.60
CA TYR A 172 12.04 -8.36 -0.73
C TYR A 172 12.17 -7.13 -1.61
N ALA A 173 12.22 -5.94 -1.03
CA ALA A 173 12.41 -4.73 -1.80
C ALA A 173 13.78 -4.70 -2.48
N ARG A 174 14.84 -5.12 -1.77
CA ARG A 174 16.19 -5.26 -2.32
C ARG A 174 16.24 -6.34 -3.40
N GLU A 175 15.68 -7.51 -3.14
CA GLU A 175 15.64 -8.60 -4.14
C GLU A 175 14.95 -8.15 -5.43
N SER A 176 13.83 -7.44 -5.31
CA SER A 176 13.10 -6.94 -6.49
C SER A 176 13.91 -5.91 -7.30
N GLU A 177 14.74 -5.07 -6.67
CA GLU A 177 15.61 -4.15 -7.40
C GLU A 177 16.72 -4.87 -8.17
N GLU A 178 17.24 -5.98 -7.61
CA GLU A 178 18.31 -6.76 -8.22
C GLU A 178 17.83 -7.60 -9.41
N PHE A 179 16.66 -8.24 -9.28
CA PHE A 179 16.13 -9.15 -10.30
C PHE A 179 15.18 -8.49 -11.30
N GLU A 180 14.47 -7.42 -10.90
CA GLU A 180 13.46 -6.76 -11.72
C GLU A 180 13.55 -5.21 -11.66
N PRO A 181 14.68 -4.60 -12.05
CA PRO A 181 14.91 -3.15 -11.89
C PRO A 181 13.92 -2.25 -12.67
N MET A 182 13.15 -2.81 -13.61
CA MET A 182 12.14 -2.11 -14.39
C MET A 182 10.72 -2.24 -13.82
N CYS A 183 10.53 -3.02 -12.74
CA CYS A 183 9.23 -3.26 -12.12
C CYS A 183 9.08 -2.40 -10.85
N ALA A 184 7.90 -1.81 -10.67
CA ALA A 184 7.61 -0.97 -9.50
C ALA A 184 7.49 -1.75 -8.18
N GLY A 185 7.58 -3.09 -8.22
CA GLY A 185 7.44 -3.98 -7.06
C GLY A 185 8.40 -3.65 -5.92
N GLY A 186 9.69 -3.46 -6.22
CA GLY A 186 10.70 -3.07 -5.24
C GLY A 186 10.40 -1.72 -4.58
N GLN A 187 9.96 -0.74 -5.38
CA GLN A 187 9.60 0.59 -4.87
C GLN A 187 8.38 0.54 -3.93
N TYR A 188 7.37 -0.28 -4.24
CA TYR A 188 6.21 -0.48 -3.36
C TYR A 188 6.58 -1.17 -2.05
N LEU A 189 7.49 -2.14 -2.08
CA LEU A 189 7.98 -2.82 -0.88
C LEU A 189 8.88 -1.92 -0.02
N GLN A 190 9.72 -1.07 -0.64
CA GLN A 190 10.47 -0.03 0.09
C GLN A 190 9.54 0.96 0.79
N HIS A 191 8.46 1.36 0.13
CA HIS A 191 7.44 2.23 0.71
C HIS A 191 6.75 1.58 1.91
N LEU A 192 6.41 0.29 1.81
CA LEU A 192 5.85 -0.49 2.90
C LEU A 192 6.83 -0.58 4.08
N ALA A 193 8.10 -0.87 3.81
CA ALA A 193 9.14 -0.90 4.83
C ALA A 193 9.28 0.46 5.54
N ALA A 194 9.40 1.56 4.79
CA ALA A 194 9.50 2.90 5.35
C ALA A 194 8.31 3.25 6.25
N ALA A 195 7.08 2.89 5.83
CA ALA A 195 5.87 3.08 6.62
C ALA A 195 5.87 2.26 7.93
N LEU A 196 6.39 1.03 7.87
CA LEU A 196 6.48 0.14 9.03
C LEU A 196 7.45 0.68 10.09
N LYS A 197 8.60 1.24 9.67
CA LYS A 197 9.64 1.85 10.52
C LYS A 197 9.19 3.12 11.24
N GLY A 198 8.41 3.97 10.57
CA GLY A 198 7.99 5.26 11.12
C GLY A 198 6.98 5.21 12.27
N SER A 199 6.40 4.04 12.57
CA SER A 199 5.33 3.93 13.58
C SER A 199 5.81 3.45 14.96
N ASP A 200 7.12 3.36 15.20
CA ASP A 200 7.68 2.96 16.51
C ASP A 200 7.39 3.98 17.63
N SER A 201 6.83 5.15 17.31
CA SER A 201 6.40 6.15 18.30
C SER A 201 5.01 5.81 18.86
N THR A 202 4.93 4.74 19.64
CA THR A 202 3.77 4.43 20.49
C THR A 202 3.77 5.36 21.71
N ALA A 203 3.42 6.63 21.51
CA ALA A 203 2.86 7.41 22.61
C ALA A 203 1.43 6.91 22.83
N LEU A 204 1.26 6.09 23.87
CA LEU A 204 0.02 5.64 24.49
C LEU A 204 -1.18 6.54 24.18
N ILE A 205 -2.11 6.08 23.34
CA ILE A 205 -3.47 6.61 23.34
C ILE A 205 -4.32 5.72 24.23
N SER A 206 -4.15 5.92 25.54
CA SER A 206 -5.21 5.61 26.49
C SER A 206 -6.33 6.62 26.30
N GLY A 207 -7.50 6.12 25.88
CA GLY A 207 -8.80 6.71 26.18
C GLY A 207 -9.20 7.93 25.35
N THR A 208 -10.18 7.74 24.48
CA THR A 208 -11.49 8.40 24.65
C THR A 208 -12.50 7.75 23.72
N SER A 209 -13.39 6.95 24.31
CA SER A 209 -14.65 6.59 23.68
C SER A 209 -15.45 7.89 23.53
N GLN A 210 -15.50 8.46 22.33
CA GLN A 210 -16.45 9.52 22.03
C GLN A 210 -17.78 8.87 21.63
N ALA A 211 -18.74 8.99 22.54
CA ALA A 211 -20.11 8.57 22.33
C ALA A 211 -20.68 9.20 21.04
N LYS A 212 -21.32 8.35 20.25
CA LYS A 212 -22.06 8.68 19.03
C LYS A 212 -23.15 9.70 19.35
N HIS A 213 -22.99 10.96 18.92
CA HIS A 213 -24.10 11.90 18.90
C HIS A 213 -25.13 11.45 17.86
N ALA A 214 -26.38 11.28 18.28
CA ALA A 214 -27.50 11.01 17.40
C ALA A 214 -27.66 12.17 16.39
N SER A 215 -27.49 11.86 15.09
CA SER A 215 -27.79 12.81 14.02
C SER A 215 -29.31 12.98 13.90
N ASN A 216 -29.79 14.20 14.13
CA ASN A 216 -31.19 14.60 13.94
C ASN A 216 -31.47 15.08 12.50
N GLN A 217 -30.77 14.54 11.49
CA GLN A 217 -31.08 14.88 10.10
C GLN A 217 -32.23 14.03 9.59
N ARG A 218 -33.42 14.63 9.48
CA ARG A 218 -34.53 14.08 8.69
C ARG A 218 -34.14 14.11 7.22
N LEU A 219 -33.91 12.93 6.64
CA LEU A 219 -33.77 12.76 5.20
C LEU A 219 -35.12 13.07 4.53
N VAL A 220 -35.19 14.19 3.81
CA VAL A 220 -36.31 14.49 2.91
C VAL A 220 -35.97 13.93 1.54
N CYS A 221 -36.82 13.05 1.01
CA CYS A 221 -36.67 12.52 -0.34
C CYS A 221 -37.00 13.61 -1.36
N LEU A 222 -35.98 14.10 -2.09
CA LEU A 222 -36.09 15.18 -3.08
C LEU A 222 -36.49 14.70 -4.48
N ILE A 223 -36.79 13.40 -4.66
CA ILE A 223 -37.16 12.84 -5.95
C ILE A 223 -38.66 12.50 -5.95
N PRO A 224 -39.49 13.18 -6.76
CA PRO A 224 -40.89 12.80 -6.94
C PRO A 224 -40.96 11.42 -7.59
N ARG A 225 -41.60 10.45 -6.91
CA ARG A 225 -41.92 9.16 -7.51
C ARG A 225 -43.05 9.35 -8.52
N THR A 226 -42.72 9.38 -9.80
CA THR A 226 -43.73 9.23 -10.86
C THR A 226 -44.37 7.84 -10.74
N ALA A 227 -45.69 7.84 -10.53
CA ALA A 227 -46.49 6.63 -10.47
C ALA A 227 -46.55 5.99 -11.87
N VAL A 228 -45.95 4.81 -12.03
CA VAL A 228 -46.22 3.95 -13.18
C VAL A 228 -47.64 3.41 -13.00
N GLN A 229 -48.58 3.96 -13.76
CA GLN A 229 -49.93 3.41 -13.92
C GLN A 229 -49.84 2.01 -14.51
N ALA A 230 -50.37 1.03 -13.79
CA ALA A 230 -50.63 -0.30 -14.30
C ALA A 230 -51.67 -0.24 -15.43
N VAL A 231 -51.25 -0.59 -16.65
CA VAL A 231 -52.19 -0.86 -17.74
C VAL A 231 -52.69 -2.29 -17.58
N SER A 232 -53.96 -2.38 -17.24
CA SER A 232 -54.77 -3.59 -17.23
C SER A 232 -54.91 -4.18 -18.64
N SER A 233 -54.77 -5.50 -18.76
CA SER A 233 -55.54 -6.27 -19.73
C SER A 233 -55.70 -7.71 -19.27
N ALA A 234 -56.88 -7.97 -18.71
CA ALA A 234 -57.51 -9.27 -18.77
C ALA A 234 -58.10 -9.44 -20.18
N ARG A 235 -57.89 -10.59 -20.82
CA ARG A 235 -58.91 -11.18 -21.68
C ARG A 235 -58.86 -12.69 -21.69
N VAL A 236 -59.96 -13.24 -21.21
CA VAL A 236 -60.49 -14.59 -21.41
C VAL A 236 -60.85 -14.76 -22.88
N GLN A 237 -60.44 -15.89 -23.47
CA GLN A 237 -61.30 -16.80 -24.24
C GLN A 237 -60.66 -18.18 -24.29
#